data_AF-A0A8J6DSW0-F1
#
_entry.id   AF-A0A8J6DSW0-F1
#
_cell.length_a   1.000
_cell.length_b   1.000
_cell.length_c   1.000
_cell.angle_alpha   90.00
_cell.angle_beta   90.00
_cell.angle_gamma   90.00
#
_symmetry.space_group_name_H-M   'P 1'
#
loop_
_entity.id
_entity.type
_entity.pdbx_description
1 polymer ?
#
loop_
_entity_poly.entity_id
_entity_poly.type
_entity_poly.pdbx_seq_one_letter_code
_entity_poly.pdbx_strand_id
1 'polypeptide(L)'
;MSPPSARLLLPAELPRRADVSSAALLTAVLLCTLLDQASVLSRETQGLPTNETTPRLNVKFDPWTMTLTWDCPENATGVQCEMIHKEKGPILKKLSATTCEATFRDQTLHQGVTLVVTVQSSRGEVKEKLLYTNPGAEGTAARNLSCSIYDAKVMNCTWTKGPAAPDDVQYSLFIRGSRQRVGRECPQYVEDAGTRVGCRFRNLSGLASYTYVLVNGTSRARTVQFFDSFLSIKEIEVYSPPPNVSVHCNASHCAIHWGQPSTLGMLSPQDFQYQLDIRRPIEVPRAWGRQYQLLSPEPRGRHSVRVRWANTRVLRWSVWSAPVEFGGEQLPSSPWLLSVAIVLGTLVGAGLLAVLSRRVMGHHRLFPPVPRVKDKWNGSPTEQQISWEVLTTGAGKGDVEDVLTVQEVTAAPDGP
;
A
#
# COMPACT_ATOMS: atom_id res chain seq x y z
N MET A 1 25.99 17.24 68.23
CA MET A 1 27.10 17.87 68.99
C MET A 1 26.85 19.37 69.03
N SER A 2 26.76 19.91 70.23
CA SER A 2 26.43 21.29 70.63
C SER A 2 27.21 21.60 71.93
N PRO A 3 27.08 22.78 72.59
CA PRO A 3 26.81 24.15 72.10
C PRO A 3 28.18 24.86 71.94
N PRO A 4 28.68 25.88 72.71
CA PRO A 4 28.08 27.07 73.42
C PRO A 4 27.43 28.10 72.45
N SER A 5 26.89 29.30 72.79
CA SER A 5 26.73 30.15 74.00
C SER A 5 27.89 31.08 74.41
N ALA A 6 27.73 32.34 74.85
CA ALA A 6 26.63 33.34 74.82
C ALA A 6 27.17 34.70 75.39
N ARG A 7 26.30 35.74 75.49
CA ARG A 7 26.43 36.96 76.35
C ARG A 7 27.42 38.06 75.89
N LEU A 8 27.26 39.36 76.21
CA LEU A 8 26.11 40.27 76.50
C LEU A 8 26.68 41.72 76.64
N LEU A 9 25.83 42.75 76.56
CA LEU A 9 26.00 44.16 77.02
C LEU A 9 26.48 45.25 76.01
N LEU A 10 25.67 46.33 76.00
CA LEU A 10 25.87 47.72 75.55
C LEU A 10 26.69 48.54 76.60
N PRO A 11 26.99 49.87 76.45
CA PRO A 11 26.78 50.81 75.33
C PRO A 11 28.05 51.67 74.97
N ALA A 12 27.84 52.71 74.13
CA ALA A 12 28.48 54.06 74.13
C ALA A 12 29.36 54.46 72.93
N GLU A 13 28.86 55.37 72.09
CA GLU A 13 29.31 56.79 71.93
C GLU A 13 28.82 57.40 70.59
N LEU A 14 28.48 58.69 70.59
CA LEU A 14 28.12 59.45 69.38
C LEU A 14 29.37 60.02 68.68
N PRO A 15 29.47 59.96 67.34
CA PRO A 15 30.24 60.93 66.58
C PRO A 15 29.45 62.22 66.31
N ARG A 16 30.19 63.33 66.30
CA ARG A 16 29.70 64.72 66.26
C ARG A 16 28.94 65.10 64.98
N ARG A 17 28.03 66.06 65.12
CA ARG A 17 27.49 66.90 64.02
C ARG A 17 28.65 67.48 63.20
N ALA A 18 28.57 67.37 61.88
CA ALA A 18 29.33 68.21 60.96
C ALA A 18 28.43 69.35 60.48
N ASP A 19 28.88 70.59 60.62
CA ASP A 19 28.16 71.75 60.09
C ASP A 19 28.25 71.78 58.56
N VAL A 20 27.11 71.65 57.89
CA VAL A 20 27.01 71.82 56.44
C VAL A 20 26.75 73.29 56.13
N SER A 21 27.71 73.92 55.45
CA SER A 21 27.64 75.33 55.08
C SER A 21 26.38 75.68 54.28
N SER A 22 25.74 76.79 54.66
CA SER A 22 24.48 77.29 54.07
C SER A 22 24.56 77.59 52.57
N ALA A 23 25.76 77.68 51.99
CA ALA A 23 25.96 77.84 50.55
C ALA A 23 25.52 76.60 49.73
N ALA A 24 25.60 75.38 50.29
CA ALA A 24 25.29 74.14 49.56
C ALA A 24 23.78 73.91 49.37
N LEU A 25 22.94 74.49 50.24
CA LEU A 25 21.48 74.43 50.12
C LEU A 25 20.95 75.36 49.02
N LEU A 26 21.55 76.54 48.86
CA LEU A 26 21.14 77.51 47.85
C LEU A 26 21.43 77.04 46.42
N THR A 27 22.56 76.35 46.19
CA THR A 27 22.89 75.77 44.88
C THR A 27 22.00 74.58 44.51
N ALA A 28 21.61 73.75 45.49
CA ALA A 28 20.66 72.67 45.28
C ALA A 28 19.26 73.18 44.89
N VAL A 29 18.76 74.21 45.59
CA VAL A 29 17.44 74.81 45.28
C VAL A 29 17.43 75.45 43.89
N LEU A 30 18.51 76.13 43.47
CA LEU A 30 18.59 76.72 42.13
C LEU A 30 18.61 75.66 41.00
N LEU A 31 19.25 74.50 41.24
CA LEU A 31 19.22 73.41 40.26
C LEU A 31 17.82 72.80 40.13
N CYS A 32 17.10 72.65 41.24
CA CYS A 32 15.72 72.16 41.22
C CYS A 32 14.77 73.09 40.47
N THR A 33 14.89 74.42 40.63
CA THR A 33 14.02 75.36 39.90
C THR A 33 14.32 75.44 38.40
N LEU A 34 15.56 75.20 37.99
CA LEU A 34 15.95 75.13 36.57
C LEU A 34 15.50 73.82 35.90
N LEU A 35 15.52 72.70 36.64
CA LEU A 35 14.96 71.43 36.16
C LEU A 35 13.43 71.51 35.98
N ASP A 36 12.72 72.18 36.90
CA ASP A 36 11.26 72.30 36.85
C ASP A 36 10.79 73.12 35.62
N GLN A 37 11.52 74.19 35.26
CA GLN A 37 11.30 74.97 34.04
C GLN A 37 11.50 74.16 32.75
N ALA A 38 12.45 73.21 32.74
CA ALA A 38 12.67 72.33 31.59
C ALA A 38 11.52 71.33 31.40
N SER A 39 10.95 70.79 32.49
CA SER A 39 9.77 69.90 32.42
C SER A 39 8.48 70.57 31.93
N VAL A 40 8.35 71.89 32.06
CA VAL A 40 7.15 72.62 31.58
C VAL A 40 7.13 72.77 30.06
N LEU A 41 8.29 72.81 29.39
CA LEU A 41 8.37 72.93 27.92
C LEU A 41 8.13 71.60 27.18
N SER A 42 8.27 70.46 27.87
CA SER A 42 7.95 69.12 27.33
C SER A 42 6.49 68.71 27.57
N ARG A 43 5.58 69.67 27.83
CA ARG A 43 4.14 69.39 27.83
C ARG A 43 3.64 69.23 26.40
N GLU A 44 3.89 68.02 25.89
CA GLU A 44 3.38 67.48 24.64
C GLU A 44 1.91 67.87 24.47
N THR A 45 1.60 68.47 23.32
CA THR A 45 0.27 68.96 22.97
C THR A 45 -0.77 67.88 23.25
N GLN A 46 -1.83 68.21 23.99
CA GLN A 46 -2.97 67.31 24.14
C GLN A 46 -3.64 67.12 22.78
N GLY A 47 -3.16 66.13 22.03
CA GLY A 47 -4.01 65.37 21.15
C GLY A 47 -5.16 64.83 21.99
N LEU A 48 -6.37 65.30 21.68
CA LEU A 48 -7.59 64.55 21.95
C LEU A 48 -7.34 63.06 21.60
N PRO A 49 -7.90 62.08 22.31
CA PRO A 49 -7.89 60.71 21.83
C PRO A 49 -8.77 60.64 20.58
N THR A 50 -8.19 61.01 19.45
CA THR A 50 -8.63 60.56 18.14
C THR A 50 -8.73 59.06 18.26
N ASN A 51 -9.91 58.51 17.99
CA ASN A 51 -10.03 57.08 17.70
C ASN A 51 -9.25 56.83 16.40
N GLU A 52 -7.92 56.74 16.51
CA GLU A 52 -7.06 56.13 15.50
C GLU A 52 -7.41 54.66 15.47
N THR A 53 -8.53 54.42 14.80
CA THR A 53 -9.02 53.11 14.44
C THR A 53 -8.02 52.61 13.41
N THR A 54 -6.96 51.97 13.90
CA THR A 54 -5.92 51.34 13.07
C THR A 54 -6.64 50.64 11.92
N PRO A 55 -6.41 51.00 10.65
CA PRO A 55 -7.22 50.50 9.56
C PRO A 55 -7.16 48.97 9.56
N ARG A 56 -8.30 48.33 9.81
CA ARG A 56 -8.44 46.88 9.78
C ARG A 56 -9.00 46.45 8.44
N LEU A 57 -8.46 45.36 7.93
CA LEU A 57 -8.91 44.70 6.72
C LEU A 57 -9.96 43.62 7.05
N ASN A 58 -10.14 43.27 8.33
CA ASN A 58 -11.12 42.30 8.82
C ASN A 58 -11.03 40.97 8.05
N VAL A 59 -9.81 40.45 7.95
CA VAL A 59 -9.45 39.31 7.11
C VAL A 59 -10.18 38.05 7.58
N LYS A 60 -10.91 37.42 6.67
CA LYS A 60 -11.66 36.18 6.88
C LYS A 60 -11.16 35.11 5.92
N PHE A 61 -11.16 33.86 6.38
CA PHE A 61 -10.76 32.72 5.56
C PHE A 61 -11.80 31.61 5.62
N ASP A 62 -12.29 31.20 4.46
CA ASP A 62 -13.12 30.02 4.30
C ASP A 62 -12.24 28.83 3.85
N PRO A 63 -11.97 27.85 4.72
CA PRO A 63 -11.16 26.68 4.38
C PRO A 63 -11.86 25.71 3.41
N TRP A 64 -13.19 25.80 3.24
CA TRP A 64 -13.91 24.90 2.32
C TRP A 64 -13.71 25.30 0.86
N THR A 65 -13.84 26.60 0.58
CA THR A 65 -13.58 27.21 -0.73
C THR A 65 -12.11 27.54 -0.95
N MET A 66 -11.30 27.54 0.11
CA MET A 66 -9.92 28.03 0.16
C MET A 66 -9.81 29.53 -0.18
N THR A 67 -10.84 30.30 0.16
CA THR A 67 -10.94 31.74 -0.15
C THR A 67 -10.57 32.58 1.07
N LEU A 68 -9.67 33.54 0.86
CA LEU A 68 -9.36 34.66 1.75
C LEU A 68 -10.18 35.87 1.29
N THR A 69 -10.89 36.54 2.19
CA THR A 69 -11.61 37.81 1.94
C THR A 69 -11.21 38.87 2.93
N TRP A 70 -11.33 40.13 2.52
CA TRP A 70 -11.08 41.31 3.36
C TRP A 70 -11.97 42.47 2.90
N ASP A 71 -12.13 43.46 3.77
CA ASP A 71 -12.89 44.67 3.46
C ASP A 71 -12.12 45.52 2.43
N CYS A 72 -12.82 45.94 1.36
CA CYS A 72 -12.23 46.74 0.29
C CYS A 72 -11.95 48.18 0.75
N PRO A 73 -10.68 48.65 0.76
CA PRO A 73 -10.39 50.05 1.02
C PRO A 73 -10.50 50.86 -0.27
N GLU A 74 -11.26 51.97 -0.22
CA GLU A 74 -11.62 52.79 -1.39
C GLU A 74 -10.43 53.32 -2.20
N ASN A 75 -9.29 53.57 -1.54
CA ASN A 75 -8.10 54.18 -2.13
C ASN A 75 -6.90 53.21 -2.19
N ALA A 76 -7.16 51.92 -2.45
CA ALA A 76 -6.10 50.94 -2.71
C ALA A 76 -5.31 51.29 -3.98
N THR A 77 -3.98 51.21 -3.91
CA THR A 77 -3.08 51.34 -5.07
C THR A 77 -2.46 50.00 -5.46
N GLY A 78 -2.40 49.04 -4.53
CA GLY A 78 -1.97 47.67 -4.79
C GLY A 78 -2.37 46.73 -3.66
N VAL A 79 -2.70 45.49 -4.00
CA VAL A 79 -3.07 44.46 -3.02
C VAL A 79 -2.20 43.23 -3.24
N GLN A 80 -1.64 42.72 -2.15
CA GLN A 80 -0.83 41.50 -2.11
C GLN A 80 -1.34 40.63 -0.98
N CYS A 81 -1.53 39.34 -1.24
CA CYS A 81 -1.80 38.36 -0.20
C CYS A 81 -0.83 37.19 -0.30
N GLU A 82 -0.52 36.59 0.84
CA GLU A 82 0.36 35.42 0.93
C GLU A 82 -0.22 34.38 1.90
N MET A 83 -0.10 33.11 1.51
CA MET A 83 -0.32 31.97 2.39
C MET A 83 1.04 31.38 2.75
N ILE A 84 1.43 31.46 4.00
CA ILE A 84 2.68 30.90 4.52
C ILE A 84 2.40 29.49 5.04
N HIS A 85 2.82 28.49 4.29
CA HIS A 85 2.75 27.07 4.67
C HIS A 85 4.07 26.66 5.32
N LYS A 86 4.02 25.86 6.40
CA LYS A 86 5.23 25.46 7.15
C LYS A 86 6.30 24.79 6.28
N GLU A 87 5.90 23.82 5.45
CA GLU A 87 6.82 23.13 4.53
C GLU A 87 7.12 23.88 3.21
N LYS A 88 6.09 24.35 2.49
CA LYS A 88 6.24 24.95 1.15
C LYS A 88 6.74 26.41 1.18
N GLY A 89 6.76 27.05 2.35
CA GLY A 89 7.09 28.47 2.48
C GLY A 89 5.94 29.41 2.04
N PRO A 90 6.27 30.67 1.68
CA PRO A 90 5.28 31.68 1.30
C PRO A 90 4.78 31.51 -0.14
N ILE A 91 3.46 31.44 -0.29
CA ILE A 91 2.76 31.38 -1.58
C ILE A 91 2.17 32.76 -1.85
N LEU A 92 2.83 33.55 -2.70
CA LEU A 92 2.48 34.94 -2.98
C LEU A 92 1.42 35.08 -4.09
N LYS A 93 0.47 36.00 -3.93
CA LYS A 93 -0.40 36.51 -5.00
C LYS A 93 -0.43 38.03 -4.97
N LYS A 94 -0.13 38.65 -6.11
CA LYS A 94 -0.37 40.07 -6.38
C LYS A 94 -1.68 40.22 -7.15
N LEU A 95 -2.50 41.19 -6.75
CA LEU A 95 -3.88 41.36 -7.21
C LEU A 95 -4.10 42.80 -7.69
N SER A 96 -5.20 43.01 -8.43
CA SER A 96 -5.69 44.36 -8.73
C SER A 96 -6.07 45.09 -7.45
N ALA A 97 -5.90 46.40 -7.41
CA ALA A 97 -6.34 47.26 -6.31
C ALA A 97 -7.84 47.09 -5.97
N THR A 98 -8.65 46.76 -6.97
CA THR A 98 -10.11 46.54 -6.83
C THR A 98 -10.50 45.13 -6.36
N THR A 99 -9.54 44.22 -6.16
CA THR A 99 -9.82 42.83 -5.79
C THR A 99 -9.68 42.63 -4.29
N CYS A 100 -10.75 42.10 -3.66
CA CYS A 100 -10.83 41.91 -2.20
C CYS A 100 -11.02 40.42 -1.81
N GLU A 101 -10.76 39.51 -2.75
CA GLU A 101 -10.84 38.06 -2.58
C GLU A 101 -9.60 37.37 -3.19
N ALA A 102 -9.09 36.33 -2.54
CA ALA A 102 -8.05 35.46 -3.09
C ALA A 102 -8.25 33.98 -2.75
N THR A 103 -8.39 33.13 -3.77
CA THR A 103 -8.46 31.67 -3.58
C THR A 103 -7.09 31.01 -3.64
N PHE A 104 -6.70 30.23 -2.63
CA PHE A 104 -5.46 29.45 -2.56
C PHE A 104 -5.72 27.97 -2.86
N ARG A 105 -5.79 27.62 -4.15
CA ARG A 105 -6.01 26.22 -4.57
C ARG A 105 -4.79 25.33 -4.31
N ASP A 106 -5.06 24.03 -4.18
CA ASP A 106 -4.07 22.95 -4.11
C ASP A 106 -3.08 23.04 -2.92
N GLN A 107 -3.55 23.62 -1.81
CA GLN A 107 -2.82 23.73 -0.54
C GLN A 107 -3.47 22.92 0.58
N THR A 108 -2.63 22.37 1.45
CA THR A 108 -2.97 21.61 2.65
C THR A 108 -3.06 22.52 3.87
N LEU A 109 -3.95 22.18 4.81
CA LEU A 109 -4.23 22.99 6.00
C LEU A 109 -3.87 22.30 7.32
N HIS A 110 -3.62 20.99 7.34
CA HIS A 110 -3.45 20.22 8.59
C HIS A 110 -2.26 20.67 9.46
N GLN A 111 -1.25 21.33 8.90
CA GLN A 111 -0.11 21.84 9.69
C GLN A 111 -0.35 23.23 10.29
N GLY A 112 -1.48 23.87 9.94
CA GLY A 112 -1.72 25.30 10.14
C GLY A 112 -0.99 26.17 9.11
N VAL A 113 -1.61 27.28 8.75
CA VAL A 113 -1.06 28.26 7.78
C VAL A 113 -1.24 29.68 8.32
N THR A 114 -0.29 30.56 8.01
CA THR A 114 -0.44 31.99 8.29
C THR A 114 -0.82 32.70 7.00
N LEU A 115 -1.99 33.34 7.01
CA LEU A 115 -2.50 34.14 5.90
C LEU A 115 -2.18 35.60 6.19
N VAL A 116 -1.70 36.33 5.19
CA VAL A 116 -1.34 37.74 5.34
C VAL A 116 -1.91 38.50 4.16
N VAL A 117 -2.58 39.62 4.44
CA VAL A 117 -3.03 40.59 3.44
C VAL A 117 -2.27 41.88 3.68
N THR A 118 -1.63 42.38 2.63
CA THR A 118 -0.96 43.69 2.58
C THR A 118 -1.66 44.54 1.53
N VAL A 119 -2.22 45.67 1.95
CA VAL A 119 -2.81 46.67 1.07
C VAL A 119 -1.97 47.94 1.10
N GLN A 120 -1.55 48.38 -0.07
CA GLN A 120 -0.95 49.69 -0.30
C GLN A 120 -2.07 50.69 -0.61
N SER A 121 -2.04 51.85 0.03
CA SER A 121 -3.05 52.92 -0.15
C SER A 121 -2.41 54.30 -0.05
N SER A 122 -3.15 55.35 -0.43
CA SER A 122 -2.72 56.74 -0.22
C SER A 122 -2.55 57.12 1.26
N ARG A 123 -3.10 56.34 2.19
CA ARG A 123 -2.96 56.51 3.65
C ARG A 123 -1.83 55.67 4.26
N GLY A 124 -1.05 54.95 3.43
CA GLY A 124 0.04 54.07 3.85
C GLY A 124 -0.23 52.58 3.60
N GLU A 125 0.69 51.73 4.03
CA GLU A 125 0.56 50.27 4.00
C GLU A 125 -0.28 49.78 5.19
N VAL A 126 -1.31 49.00 4.91
CA VAL A 126 -2.11 48.28 5.90
C VAL A 126 -1.82 46.79 5.77
N LYS A 127 -1.41 46.15 6.88
CA LYS A 127 -1.03 44.74 6.89
C LYS A 127 -1.72 43.99 8.02
N GLU A 128 -2.53 43.00 7.66
CA GLU A 128 -3.26 42.16 8.61
C GLU A 128 -2.87 40.68 8.45
N LYS A 129 -2.78 39.97 9.57
CA LYS A 129 -2.38 38.55 9.61
C LYS A 129 -3.48 37.73 10.28
N LEU A 130 -3.88 36.64 9.63
CA LEU A 130 -4.81 35.65 10.14
C LEU A 130 -4.11 34.30 10.28
N LEU A 131 -4.09 33.73 11.50
CA LEU A 131 -3.53 32.41 11.75
C LEU A 131 -4.64 31.36 11.66
N TYR A 132 -4.54 30.44 10.71
CA TYR A 132 -5.37 29.24 10.66
C TYR A 132 -4.64 28.09 11.36
N THR A 133 -5.23 27.55 12.43
CA THR A 133 -4.68 26.42 13.18
C THR A 133 -5.54 25.17 12.99
N ASN A 134 -4.91 23.99 13.07
CA ASN A 134 -5.62 22.71 13.09
C ASN A 134 -6.07 22.41 14.53
N PRO A 135 -7.39 22.41 14.83
CA PRO A 135 -7.88 22.30 16.19
C PRO A 135 -7.67 20.90 16.77
N GLY A 136 -7.23 20.84 18.03
CA GLY A 136 -6.90 19.59 18.73
C GLY A 136 -5.44 19.55 19.18
N ALA A 137 -5.09 18.53 19.97
CA ALA A 137 -3.72 18.37 20.46
C ALA A 137 -2.79 17.81 19.37
N GLU A 138 -1.52 18.22 19.38
CA GLU A 138 -0.56 17.73 18.40
C GLU A 138 -0.37 16.20 18.51
N GLY A 139 -0.33 15.53 17.35
CA GLY A 139 -0.16 14.08 17.30
C GLY A 139 -1.44 13.26 17.56
N THR A 140 -2.62 13.89 17.65
CA THR A 140 -3.90 13.16 17.62
C THR A 140 -4.34 12.78 16.20
N ALA A 141 -3.90 13.54 15.19
CA ALA A 141 -4.22 13.28 13.79
C ALA A 141 -3.72 11.91 13.32
N ALA A 142 -4.42 11.33 12.35
CA ALA A 142 -3.96 10.14 11.63
C ALA A 142 -2.59 10.40 10.98
N ARG A 143 -1.71 9.40 10.98
CA ARG A 143 -0.35 9.47 10.43
C ARG A 143 -0.16 8.46 9.29
N ASN A 144 0.89 8.66 8.51
CA ASN A 144 1.34 7.74 7.46
C ASN A 144 0.22 7.37 6.47
N LEU A 145 -0.60 8.36 6.08
CA LEU A 145 -1.65 8.14 5.08
C LEU A 145 -0.99 7.76 3.74
N SER A 146 -1.26 6.53 3.30
CA SER A 146 -0.84 5.99 2.02
C SER A 146 -2.07 5.47 1.28
N CYS A 147 -2.13 5.73 -0.03
CA CYS A 147 -3.18 5.21 -0.89
C CYS A 147 -2.55 4.51 -2.10
N SER A 148 -3.22 3.47 -2.61
CA SER A 148 -2.79 2.73 -3.79
C SER A 148 -3.99 2.26 -4.59
N ILE A 149 -3.94 2.43 -5.91
CA ILE A 149 -4.96 1.99 -6.86
C ILE A 149 -4.48 0.70 -7.51
N TYR A 150 -5.32 -0.33 -7.49
CA TYR A 150 -5.07 -1.66 -8.05
C TYR A 150 -6.05 -1.95 -9.19
N ASP A 151 -5.56 -2.63 -10.24
CA ASP A 151 -6.34 -3.10 -11.40
C ASP A 151 -7.22 -2.04 -12.08
N ALA A 152 -6.85 -0.76 -11.95
CA ALA A 152 -7.62 0.42 -12.34
C ALA A 152 -9.06 0.49 -11.78
N LYS A 153 -9.38 -0.31 -10.74
CA LYS A 153 -10.75 -0.55 -10.26
C LYS A 153 -10.95 -0.33 -8.76
N VAL A 154 -9.91 -0.53 -7.95
CA VAL A 154 -10.00 -0.47 -6.48
C VAL A 154 -8.92 0.45 -5.94
N MET A 155 -9.29 1.38 -5.07
CA MET A 155 -8.34 2.20 -4.31
C MET A 155 -8.40 1.82 -2.84
N ASN A 156 -7.27 1.39 -2.29
CA ASN A 156 -7.11 1.17 -0.86
C ASN A 156 -6.33 2.35 -0.28
N CYS A 157 -6.79 2.90 0.84
CA CYS A 157 -6.05 3.87 1.64
C CYS A 157 -5.86 3.30 3.04
N THR A 158 -4.72 3.58 3.65
CA THR A 158 -4.33 3.11 4.99
C THR A 158 -3.64 4.24 5.75
N TRP A 159 -3.86 4.31 7.06
CA TRP A 159 -3.23 5.26 7.97
C TRP A 159 -3.07 4.63 9.35
N THR A 160 -2.25 5.23 10.21
CA THR A 160 -2.03 4.79 11.59
C THR A 160 -2.66 5.76 12.58
N LYS A 161 -3.17 5.26 13.70
CA LYS A 161 -3.64 6.08 14.84
C LYS A 161 -2.54 7.05 15.29
N GLY A 162 -2.91 8.29 15.60
CA GLY A 162 -1.98 9.28 16.13
C GLY A 162 -1.44 8.85 17.50
N PRO A 163 -0.14 9.01 17.81
CA PRO A 163 0.44 8.53 19.07
C PRO A 163 -0.10 9.25 20.32
N ALA A 164 -0.69 10.44 20.17
CA ALA A 164 -1.37 11.16 21.24
C ALA A 164 -2.91 11.11 21.10
N ALA A 165 -3.44 10.30 20.17
CA ALA A 165 -4.87 10.18 19.95
C ALA A 165 -5.53 9.37 21.09
N PRO A 166 -6.70 9.82 21.61
CA PRO A 166 -7.47 9.07 22.60
C PRO A 166 -7.80 7.64 22.18
N ASP A 167 -8.12 6.77 23.14
CA ASP A 167 -8.49 5.38 22.84
C ASP A 167 -9.87 5.21 22.22
N ASP A 168 -10.77 6.18 22.43
CA ASP A 168 -12.07 6.27 21.77
C ASP A 168 -12.02 7.01 20.41
N VAL A 169 -10.83 7.26 19.86
CA VAL A 169 -10.70 7.96 18.58
C VAL A 169 -11.30 7.16 17.43
N GLN A 170 -12.11 7.81 16.61
CA GLN A 170 -12.60 7.26 15.36
C GLN A 170 -12.31 8.20 14.19
N TYR A 171 -11.68 7.67 13.14
CA TYR A 171 -11.29 8.42 11.95
C TYR A 171 -12.30 8.25 10.82
N SER A 172 -12.57 9.32 10.06
CA SER A 172 -13.37 9.29 8.84
C SER A 172 -12.60 9.90 7.68
N LEU A 173 -12.57 9.21 6.53
CA LEU A 173 -11.85 9.63 5.34
C LEU A 173 -12.81 10.17 4.28
N PHE A 174 -12.48 11.33 3.71
CA PHE A 174 -13.21 12.00 2.65
C PHE A 174 -12.30 12.25 1.44
N ILE A 175 -12.83 12.04 0.23
CA ILE A 175 -12.16 12.34 -1.04
C ILE A 175 -12.91 13.42 -1.83
N ARG A 176 -12.19 14.38 -2.40
CA ARG A 176 -12.75 15.45 -3.26
C ARG A 176 -11.91 15.58 -4.52
N GLY A 177 -12.48 15.19 -5.68
CA GLY A 177 -11.84 15.46 -6.97
C GLY A 177 -11.81 16.96 -7.26
N SER A 178 -10.83 17.44 -8.02
CA SER A 178 -10.59 18.89 -8.26
C SER A 178 -11.77 19.69 -8.85
N ARG A 179 -12.75 19.00 -9.46
CA ARG A 179 -13.98 19.62 -10.01
C ARG A 179 -15.21 19.49 -9.11
N GLN A 180 -15.11 18.78 -7.98
CA GLN A 180 -16.24 18.49 -7.08
C GLN A 180 -16.28 19.51 -5.93
N ARG A 181 -17.45 20.12 -5.70
CA ARG A 181 -17.67 21.02 -4.55
C ARG A 181 -17.84 20.26 -3.24
N VAL A 182 -18.40 19.06 -3.28
CA VAL A 182 -18.71 18.21 -2.13
C VAL A 182 -17.76 17.01 -2.11
N GLY A 183 -17.15 16.75 -0.95
CA GLY A 183 -16.34 15.55 -0.72
C GLY A 183 -17.22 14.32 -0.48
N ARG A 184 -16.73 13.14 -0.85
CA ARG A 184 -17.39 11.84 -0.60
C ARG A 184 -16.70 11.12 0.53
N GLU A 185 -17.46 10.65 1.51
CA GLU A 185 -16.92 9.78 2.56
C GLU A 185 -16.52 8.40 2.00
N CYS A 186 -15.61 7.74 2.70
CA CYS A 186 -15.28 6.34 2.50
C CYS A 186 -16.53 5.43 2.54
N PRO A 187 -16.77 4.57 1.53
CA PRO A 187 -17.91 3.66 1.50
C PRO A 187 -17.66 2.34 2.26
N GLN A 188 -16.40 1.96 2.48
CA GLN A 188 -16.03 0.72 3.18
C GLN A 188 -14.75 0.96 3.97
N TYR A 189 -14.86 1.12 5.28
CA TYR A 189 -13.71 1.25 6.17
C TYR A 189 -13.01 -0.11 6.41
N VAL A 190 -11.73 -0.03 6.79
CA VAL A 190 -10.94 -1.12 7.36
C VAL A 190 -10.63 -0.74 8.81
N GLU A 191 -10.93 -1.65 9.73
CA GLU A 191 -10.82 -1.42 11.17
C GLU A 191 -9.80 -2.38 11.78
N ASP A 192 -9.04 -1.88 12.75
CA ASP A 192 -8.10 -2.62 13.58
C ASP A 192 -8.39 -2.29 15.04
N ALA A 193 -8.56 -3.33 15.88
CA ALA A 193 -9.05 -3.21 17.26
C ALA A 193 -10.30 -2.30 17.46
N GLY A 194 -11.14 -2.12 16.44
CA GLY A 194 -12.32 -1.24 16.44
C GLY A 194 -12.06 0.22 16.00
N THR A 195 -10.80 0.62 15.80
CA THR A 195 -10.44 1.92 15.22
C THR A 195 -10.31 1.80 13.70
N ARG A 196 -10.87 2.75 12.95
CA ARG A 196 -10.70 2.85 11.49
C ARG A 196 -9.27 3.26 11.14
N VAL A 197 -8.57 2.35 10.46
CA VAL A 197 -7.17 2.50 10.02
C VAL A 197 -7.04 2.45 8.49
N GLY A 198 -8.13 2.25 7.76
CA GLY A 198 -8.11 2.25 6.30
C GLY A 198 -9.48 2.45 5.65
N CYS A 199 -9.45 2.56 4.33
CA CYS A 199 -10.62 2.72 3.49
C CYS A 199 -10.45 1.99 2.15
N ARG A 200 -11.53 1.43 1.61
CA ARG A 200 -11.58 0.78 0.30
C ARG A 200 -12.65 1.41 -0.58
N PHE A 201 -12.23 2.03 -1.68
CA PHE A 201 -13.13 2.51 -2.74
C PHE A 201 -13.17 1.48 -3.88
N ARG A 202 -14.38 1.01 -4.22
CA ARG A 202 -14.65 0.19 -5.42
C ARG A 202 -15.19 0.99 -6.61
N ASN A 203 -15.69 2.20 -6.35
CA ASN A 203 -16.17 3.12 -7.38
C ASN A 203 -15.22 4.31 -7.47
N LEU A 204 -14.34 4.28 -8.48
CA LEU A 204 -13.32 5.31 -8.72
C LEU A 204 -13.82 6.47 -9.58
N SER A 205 -15.09 6.46 -10.01
CA SER A 205 -15.70 7.64 -10.67
C SER A 205 -15.53 8.89 -9.79
N GLY A 206 -15.23 10.03 -10.40
CA GLY A 206 -15.02 11.28 -9.67
C GLY A 206 -13.64 11.46 -9.01
N LEU A 207 -12.72 10.48 -9.10
CA LEU A 207 -11.30 10.78 -8.92
C LEU A 207 -10.81 11.67 -10.08
N ALA A 208 -9.93 12.61 -9.78
CA ALA A 208 -9.26 13.48 -10.75
C ALA A 208 -7.75 13.33 -10.61
N SER A 209 -6.98 13.73 -11.66
CA SER A 209 -5.52 13.56 -11.72
C SER A 209 -4.80 13.96 -10.43
N TYR A 210 -5.26 15.05 -9.82
CA TYR A 210 -5.03 15.38 -8.42
C TYR A 210 -6.37 15.32 -7.67
N THR A 211 -6.40 14.58 -6.56
CA THR A 211 -7.56 14.43 -5.68
C THR A 211 -7.19 14.85 -4.27
N TYR A 212 -7.99 15.74 -3.67
CA TYR A 212 -7.84 16.11 -2.27
C TYR A 212 -8.37 14.99 -1.37
N VAL A 213 -7.60 14.65 -0.33
CA VAL A 213 -7.97 13.66 0.68
C VAL A 213 -7.91 14.31 2.06
N LEU A 214 -8.90 14.00 2.89
CA LEU A 214 -9.04 14.50 4.26
C LEU A 214 -9.35 13.32 5.17
N VAL A 215 -8.55 13.13 6.22
CA VAL A 215 -8.84 12.20 7.32
C VAL A 215 -9.17 13.03 8.55
N ASN A 216 -10.45 13.10 8.88
CA ASN A 216 -10.93 13.76 10.08
C ASN A 216 -10.95 12.76 11.26
N GLY A 217 -10.90 13.24 12.49
CA GLY A 217 -10.98 12.42 13.69
C GLY A 217 -12.02 12.93 14.67
N THR A 218 -12.68 12.02 15.37
CA THR A 218 -13.63 12.33 16.45
C THR A 218 -13.32 11.51 17.69
N SER A 219 -13.51 12.08 18.87
CA SER A 219 -13.39 11.45 20.19
C SER A 219 -14.29 12.22 21.16
N ARG A 220 -14.82 11.55 22.17
CA ARG A 220 -15.58 12.18 23.26
C ARG A 220 -14.67 12.82 24.30
N ALA A 221 -13.43 12.32 24.42
CA ALA A 221 -12.47 12.79 25.41
C ALA A 221 -11.81 14.11 25.01
N ARG A 222 -11.39 14.28 23.74
CA ARG A 222 -10.65 15.45 23.26
C ARG A 222 -10.89 15.74 21.78
N THR A 223 -10.74 17.01 21.39
CA THR A 223 -10.69 17.41 19.97
C THR A 223 -9.47 16.79 19.28
N VAL A 224 -9.70 16.21 18.11
CA VAL A 224 -8.69 15.51 17.31
C VAL A 224 -8.39 16.31 16.05
N GLN A 225 -7.10 16.61 15.83
CA GLN A 225 -6.61 17.23 14.60
C GLN A 225 -6.94 16.38 13.36
N PHE A 226 -7.29 17.02 12.25
CA PHE A 226 -7.43 16.36 10.95
C PHE A 226 -6.08 16.22 10.24
N PHE A 227 -5.99 15.36 9.23
CA PHE A 227 -4.87 15.28 8.29
C PHE A 227 -5.37 15.47 6.86
N ASP A 228 -4.68 16.25 6.03
CA ASP A 228 -5.07 16.47 4.63
C ASP A 228 -3.90 16.41 3.66
N SER A 229 -4.16 15.96 2.43
CA SER A 229 -3.13 15.80 1.40
C SER A 229 -3.73 15.83 -0.01
N PHE A 230 -2.89 15.97 -1.03
CA PHE A 230 -3.25 15.84 -2.44
C PHE A 230 -2.61 14.57 -3.01
N LEU A 231 -3.44 13.69 -3.56
CA LEU A 231 -3.03 12.44 -4.16
C LEU A 231 -3.00 12.58 -5.68
N SER A 232 -1.84 12.28 -6.28
CA SER A 232 -1.64 12.18 -7.73
C SER A 232 -1.98 10.75 -8.19
N ILE A 233 -3.02 10.56 -9.01
CA ILE A 233 -3.41 9.23 -9.53
C ILE A 233 -2.20 8.52 -10.16
N LYS A 234 -1.41 9.27 -10.92
CA LYS A 234 -0.20 8.80 -11.61
C LYS A 234 0.82 8.19 -10.63
N GLU A 235 0.93 8.75 -9.43
CA GLU A 235 1.86 8.28 -8.39
C GLU A 235 1.27 7.13 -7.57
N ILE A 236 -0.04 7.07 -7.34
CA ILE A 236 -0.65 6.01 -6.52
C ILE A 236 -1.14 4.78 -7.30
N GLU A 237 -1.15 4.80 -8.63
CA GLU A 237 -1.60 3.67 -9.46
C GLU A 237 -0.56 2.53 -9.58
N VAL A 238 -0.80 1.43 -8.87
CA VAL A 238 0.01 0.21 -8.96
C VAL A 238 -0.32 -0.50 -10.27
N TYR A 239 0.65 -0.53 -11.20
CA TYR A 239 0.46 -1.15 -12.51
C TYR A 239 0.42 -2.68 -12.41
N SER A 240 -0.73 -3.25 -12.74
CA SER A 240 -0.95 -4.68 -12.94
C SER A 240 -0.19 -5.19 -14.17
N PRO A 241 0.18 -6.49 -14.25
CA PRO A 241 0.91 -7.04 -15.39
C PRO A 241 0.01 -7.09 -16.65
N PRO A 242 0.59 -7.22 -17.86
CA PRO A 242 -0.19 -7.37 -19.08
C PRO A 242 -1.08 -8.63 -19.02
N PRO A 243 -2.39 -8.53 -19.32
CA PRO A 243 -3.28 -9.69 -19.33
C PRO A 243 -3.03 -10.58 -20.56
N ASN A 244 -3.54 -11.81 -20.53
CA ASN A 244 -3.59 -12.73 -21.67
C ASN A 244 -2.22 -12.93 -22.35
N VAL A 245 -1.15 -13.15 -21.57
CA VAL A 245 0.15 -13.54 -22.12
C VAL A 245 0.01 -14.94 -22.74
N SER A 246 0.33 -15.07 -24.02
CA SER A 246 0.28 -16.33 -24.76
C SER A 246 1.49 -16.49 -25.69
N VAL A 247 1.80 -17.74 -26.04
CA VAL A 247 2.91 -18.07 -26.94
C VAL A 247 2.43 -19.06 -28.01
N HIS A 248 2.66 -18.72 -29.27
CA HIS A 248 2.35 -19.56 -30.42
C HIS A 248 3.62 -19.82 -31.23
N CYS A 249 4.09 -21.07 -31.27
CA CYS A 249 5.30 -21.45 -31.98
C CYS A 249 4.99 -22.11 -33.33
N ASN A 250 5.81 -21.80 -34.34
CA ASN A 250 5.97 -22.58 -35.57
C ASN A 250 7.37 -23.24 -35.56
N ALA A 251 7.79 -23.90 -36.64
CA ALA A 251 9.06 -24.64 -36.66
C ALA A 251 10.34 -23.80 -36.41
N SER A 252 10.32 -22.48 -36.63
CA SER A 252 11.51 -21.61 -36.56
C SER A 252 11.40 -20.44 -35.56
N HIS A 253 10.18 -20.05 -35.19
CA HIS A 253 9.91 -18.89 -34.34
C HIS A 253 8.76 -19.13 -33.35
N CYS A 254 8.77 -18.40 -32.24
CA CYS A 254 7.63 -18.28 -31.34
C CYS A 254 7.14 -16.83 -31.31
N ALA A 255 5.87 -16.63 -31.61
CA ALA A 255 5.17 -15.36 -31.44
C ALA A 255 4.60 -15.28 -30.03
N ILE A 256 5.07 -14.31 -29.25
CA ILE A 256 4.64 -14.05 -27.88
C ILE A 256 3.68 -12.85 -27.92
N HIS A 257 2.46 -13.00 -27.42
CA HIS A 257 1.41 -11.98 -27.46
C HIS A 257 0.93 -11.62 -26.05
N TRP A 258 0.41 -10.41 -25.88
CA TRP A 258 -0.26 -9.99 -24.64
C TRP A 258 -1.32 -8.91 -24.89
N GLY A 259 -2.31 -8.84 -24.01
CA GLY A 259 -3.32 -7.78 -24.00
C GLY A 259 -2.75 -6.45 -23.51
N GLN A 260 -3.45 -5.36 -23.80
CA GLN A 260 -3.11 -4.05 -23.25
C GLN A 260 -3.51 -4.00 -21.76
N PRO A 261 -2.62 -3.60 -20.84
CA PRO A 261 -2.97 -3.39 -19.43
C PRO A 261 -4.09 -2.36 -19.27
N SER A 262 -4.98 -2.58 -18.29
CA SER A 262 -5.97 -1.58 -17.89
C SER A 262 -5.32 -0.53 -16.98
N THR A 263 -5.60 0.75 -17.26
CA THR A 263 -5.16 1.89 -16.45
C THR A 263 -6.33 2.85 -16.21
N LEU A 264 -6.34 3.52 -15.06
CA LEU A 264 -7.35 4.51 -14.71
C LEU A 264 -7.17 5.81 -15.51
N GLY A 265 -5.91 6.16 -15.79
CA GLY A 265 -5.58 7.21 -16.76
C GLY A 265 -5.75 6.71 -18.20
N MET A 266 -6.24 7.57 -19.09
CA MET A 266 -6.22 7.33 -20.54
C MET A 266 -4.78 7.41 -21.05
N LEU A 267 -4.15 6.26 -21.25
CA LEU A 267 -2.83 6.13 -21.88
C LEU A 267 -2.99 5.78 -23.36
N SER A 268 -2.18 6.39 -24.21
CA SER A 268 -2.07 6.02 -25.63
C SER A 268 -1.21 4.76 -25.78
N PRO A 269 -1.30 4.00 -26.88
CA PRO A 269 -0.42 2.86 -27.13
C PRO A 269 1.09 3.19 -27.06
N GLN A 270 1.47 4.44 -27.36
CA GLN A 270 2.85 4.93 -27.32
C GLN A 270 3.38 5.17 -25.89
N ASP A 271 2.49 5.25 -24.90
CA ASP A 271 2.87 5.41 -23.49
C ASP A 271 3.30 4.08 -22.84
N PHE A 272 3.12 2.93 -23.52
CA PHE A 272 3.46 1.61 -23.00
C PHE A 272 4.84 1.15 -23.51
N GLN A 273 5.76 0.89 -22.59
CA GLN A 273 6.99 0.13 -22.87
C GLN A 273 6.93 -1.23 -22.18
N TYR A 274 7.03 -2.30 -22.94
CA TYR A 274 7.04 -3.67 -22.44
C TYR A 274 8.47 -4.17 -22.26
N GLN A 275 8.65 -5.07 -21.31
CA GLN A 275 9.88 -5.84 -21.11
C GLN A 275 9.51 -7.30 -20.87
N LEU A 276 10.20 -8.19 -21.58
CA LEU A 276 10.05 -9.63 -21.42
C LEU A 276 11.22 -10.16 -20.57
N ASP A 277 11.00 -11.24 -19.84
CA ASP A 277 12.03 -12.08 -19.23
C ASP A 277 11.85 -13.47 -19.84
N ILE A 278 12.64 -13.77 -20.86
CA ILE A 278 12.68 -15.07 -21.54
C ILE A 278 13.81 -15.86 -20.89
N ARG A 279 13.52 -17.09 -20.46
CA ARG A 279 14.51 -17.97 -19.83
C ARG A 279 14.94 -19.09 -20.78
N ARG A 280 16.26 -19.25 -20.90
CA ARG A 280 17.01 -20.16 -21.78
C ARG A 280 16.77 -19.88 -23.28
N PRO A 281 17.51 -18.99 -23.98
CA PRO A 281 18.53 -18.07 -23.45
C PRO A 281 17.94 -17.06 -22.48
N ILE A 282 18.77 -16.46 -21.62
CA ILE A 282 18.34 -15.37 -20.74
C ILE A 282 18.32 -14.09 -21.59
N GLU A 283 17.14 -13.72 -22.07
CA GLU A 283 16.94 -12.52 -22.88
C GLU A 283 15.90 -11.61 -22.22
N VAL A 284 16.25 -10.32 -22.15
CA VAL A 284 15.39 -9.29 -21.53
C VAL A 284 15.03 -8.19 -22.54
N PRO A 285 14.39 -8.52 -23.68
CA PRO A 285 14.13 -7.56 -24.74
C PRO A 285 13.07 -6.54 -24.30
N ARG A 286 13.17 -5.33 -24.87
CA ARG A 286 12.15 -4.28 -24.75
C ARG A 286 11.31 -4.25 -26.02
N ALA A 287 10.00 -4.07 -25.87
CA ALA A 287 9.05 -3.99 -26.97
C ALA A 287 8.12 -2.78 -26.81
N TRP A 288 7.76 -2.16 -27.92
CA TRP A 288 6.80 -1.04 -27.99
C TRP A 288 5.45 -1.46 -28.61
N GLY A 289 5.30 -2.75 -28.94
CA GLY A 289 4.06 -3.37 -29.43
C GLY A 289 3.49 -4.38 -28.43
N ARG A 290 2.39 -5.04 -28.82
CA ARG A 290 1.71 -6.10 -28.04
C ARG A 290 2.13 -7.52 -28.42
N GLN A 291 3.24 -7.63 -29.16
CA GLN A 291 3.79 -8.87 -29.67
C GLN A 291 5.32 -8.77 -29.68
N TYR A 292 5.99 -9.91 -29.47
CA TYR A 292 7.41 -10.09 -29.71
C TYR A 292 7.64 -11.40 -30.48
N GLN A 293 8.55 -11.37 -31.45
CA GLN A 293 8.90 -12.55 -32.25
C GLN A 293 10.26 -13.09 -31.80
N LEU A 294 10.23 -14.23 -31.13
CA LEU A 294 11.43 -14.94 -30.68
C LEU A 294 11.91 -15.90 -31.78
N LEU A 295 13.20 -15.88 -32.11
CA LEU A 295 13.82 -16.97 -32.88
C LEU A 295 13.97 -18.18 -31.98
N SER A 296 13.35 -19.29 -32.34
CA SER A 296 13.39 -20.53 -31.57
C SER A 296 13.11 -21.71 -32.51
N PRO A 297 14.14 -22.24 -33.17
CA PRO A 297 14.02 -23.41 -34.04
C PRO A 297 13.72 -24.70 -33.27
N GLU A 298 13.19 -25.70 -33.98
CA GLU A 298 13.01 -27.05 -33.45
C GLU A 298 14.26 -27.92 -33.65
N PRO A 299 14.57 -28.85 -32.72
CA PRO A 299 13.83 -29.17 -31.49
C PRO A 299 14.01 -28.11 -30.39
N ARG A 300 12.90 -27.73 -29.75
CA ARG A 300 12.83 -26.65 -28.76
C ARG A 300 12.83 -27.21 -27.33
N GLY A 301 13.73 -26.72 -26.48
CA GLY A 301 13.74 -27.06 -25.06
C GLY A 301 12.52 -26.48 -24.31
N ARG A 302 12.45 -26.72 -23.00
CA ARG A 302 11.44 -26.06 -22.14
C ARG A 302 11.91 -24.64 -21.81
N HIS A 303 11.14 -23.66 -22.28
CA HIS A 303 11.33 -22.22 -22.06
C HIS A 303 10.24 -21.67 -21.14
N SER A 304 10.48 -20.48 -20.58
CA SER A 304 9.43 -19.71 -19.90
C SER A 304 9.56 -18.23 -20.24
N VAL A 305 8.44 -17.55 -20.49
CA VAL A 305 8.39 -16.08 -20.64
C VAL A 305 7.56 -15.45 -19.52
N ARG A 306 8.03 -14.32 -19.00
CA ARG A 306 7.24 -13.36 -18.23
C ARG A 306 7.23 -12.01 -18.94
N VAL A 307 6.15 -11.25 -18.81
CA VAL A 307 6.03 -9.91 -19.39
C VAL A 307 5.68 -8.91 -18.30
N ARG A 308 6.29 -7.73 -18.34
CA ARG A 308 5.90 -6.55 -17.56
C ARG A 308 5.89 -5.32 -18.45
N TRP A 309 5.34 -4.22 -17.95
CA TRP A 309 5.31 -2.95 -18.67
C TRP A 309 5.61 -1.76 -17.77
N ALA A 310 5.93 -0.62 -18.36
CA ALA A 310 6.06 0.66 -17.68
C ALA A 310 5.46 1.78 -18.53
N ASN A 311 4.99 2.83 -17.88
CA ASN A 311 4.67 4.08 -18.55
C ASN A 311 5.99 4.76 -18.99
N THR A 312 6.15 5.06 -20.28
CA THR A 312 7.39 5.62 -20.86
C THR A 312 7.84 6.94 -20.21
N ARG A 313 6.91 7.70 -19.61
CA ARG A 313 7.16 9.01 -18.97
C ARG A 313 7.39 8.95 -17.45
N VAL A 314 7.30 7.76 -16.85
CA VAL A 314 7.49 7.52 -15.40
C VAL A 314 8.54 6.46 -15.14
N LEU A 315 8.61 5.45 -16.01
CA LEU A 315 9.49 4.29 -15.91
C LEU A 315 9.29 3.45 -14.62
N ARG A 316 8.17 3.64 -13.91
CA ARG A 316 7.70 2.67 -12.91
C ARG A 316 7.18 1.43 -13.63
N TRP A 317 7.81 0.30 -13.33
CA TRP A 317 7.42 -1.01 -13.83
C TRP A 317 6.22 -1.59 -13.09
N SER A 318 5.37 -2.31 -13.82
CA SER A 318 4.41 -3.25 -13.27
C SER A 318 5.13 -4.41 -12.58
N VAL A 319 4.38 -5.16 -11.77
CA VAL A 319 4.79 -6.53 -11.43
C VAL A 319 4.93 -7.38 -12.69
N TRP A 320 5.66 -8.48 -12.61
CA TRP A 320 5.76 -9.46 -13.69
C TRP A 320 4.46 -10.26 -13.83
N SER A 321 4.11 -10.65 -15.06
CA SER A 321 3.09 -11.66 -15.30
C SER A 321 3.46 -13.00 -14.66
N ALA A 322 2.47 -13.87 -14.50
CA ALA A 322 2.74 -15.30 -14.32
C ALA A 322 3.64 -15.81 -15.47
N PRO A 323 4.55 -16.79 -15.19
CA PRO A 323 5.35 -17.40 -16.23
C PRO A 323 4.48 -18.25 -17.15
N VAL A 324 4.61 -18.04 -18.45
CA VAL A 324 4.03 -18.90 -19.48
C VAL A 324 5.15 -19.79 -20.01
N GLU A 325 5.02 -21.10 -19.82
CA GLU A 325 5.96 -22.08 -20.33
C GLU A 325 5.61 -22.48 -21.76
N PHE A 326 6.63 -22.75 -22.57
CA PHE A 326 6.47 -23.18 -23.96
C PHE A 326 7.68 -23.99 -24.43
N GLY A 327 7.47 -24.79 -25.48
CA GLY A 327 8.41 -25.83 -25.87
C GLY A 327 8.48 -26.96 -24.84
N GLY A 328 9.25 -27.99 -25.15
CA GLY A 328 9.33 -29.16 -24.30
C GLY A 328 10.16 -30.24 -24.95
N GLU A 329 10.97 -30.90 -24.14
CA GLU A 329 11.55 -32.18 -24.51
C GLU A 329 10.38 -33.16 -24.67
N GLN A 330 10.02 -33.44 -25.92
CA GLN A 330 9.75 -34.83 -26.26
C GLN A 330 11.04 -35.57 -25.91
N LEU A 331 11.09 -36.15 -24.70
CA LEU A 331 12.02 -37.26 -24.46
C LEU A 331 11.82 -38.17 -25.67
N PRO A 332 12.87 -38.51 -26.44
CA PRO A 332 12.74 -39.61 -27.37
C PRO A 332 12.37 -40.81 -26.50
N SER A 333 11.09 -41.20 -26.56
CA SER A 333 10.56 -42.42 -25.95
C SER A 333 11.14 -43.58 -26.74
N SER A 334 12.46 -43.73 -26.62
CA SER A 334 13.28 -44.19 -27.71
C SER A 334 13.06 -45.68 -27.82
N PRO A 335 12.39 -46.17 -28.88
CA PRO A 335 11.89 -47.54 -28.88
C PRO A 335 13.04 -48.54 -28.79
N TRP A 336 14.26 -48.16 -29.15
CA TRP A 336 15.46 -48.98 -28.95
C TRP A 336 15.78 -49.24 -27.46
N LEU A 337 15.59 -48.29 -26.54
CA LEU A 337 15.86 -48.50 -25.11
C LEU A 337 14.88 -49.52 -24.51
N LEU A 338 13.59 -49.38 -24.86
CA LEU A 338 12.55 -50.33 -24.49
C LEU A 338 12.81 -51.71 -25.12
N SER A 339 13.19 -51.74 -26.40
CA SER A 339 13.50 -52.99 -27.11
C SER A 339 14.72 -53.71 -26.52
N VAL A 340 15.79 -52.99 -26.20
CA VAL A 340 16.99 -53.55 -25.53
C VAL A 340 16.66 -54.08 -24.14
N ALA A 341 15.84 -53.36 -23.36
CA ALA A 341 15.38 -53.83 -22.05
C ALA A 341 14.54 -55.12 -22.15
N ILE A 342 13.64 -55.22 -23.15
CA ILE A 342 12.85 -56.42 -23.43
C ILE A 342 13.76 -57.60 -23.86
N VAL A 343 14.74 -57.35 -24.73
CA VAL A 343 15.69 -58.39 -25.19
C VAL A 343 16.59 -58.88 -24.04
N LEU A 344 17.11 -58.00 -23.18
CA LEU A 344 17.82 -58.44 -21.98
C LEU A 344 16.90 -59.21 -21.02
N GLY A 345 15.67 -58.74 -20.80
CA GLY A 345 14.70 -59.40 -19.93
C GLY A 345 14.36 -60.82 -20.39
N THR A 346 14.15 -61.02 -21.69
CA THR A 346 13.87 -62.35 -22.27
C THR A 346 15.09 -63.27 -22.20
N LEU A 347 16.30 -62.78 -22.45
CA LEU A 347 17.54 -63.57 -22.30
C LEU A 347 17.78 -64.01 -20.85
N VAL A 348 17.59 -63.12 -19.87
CA VAL A 348 17.71 -63.46 -18.44
C VAL A 348 16.63 -64.45 -18.02
N GLY A 349 15.37 -64.23 -18.43
CA GLY A 349 14.26 -65.15 -18.15
C GLY A 349 14.48 -66.55 -18.73
N ALA A 350 14.91 -66.64 -19.99
CA ALA A 350 15.25 -67.92 -20.63
C ALA A 350 16.44 -68.61 -19.94
N GLY A 351 17.46 -67.85 -19.52
CA GLY A 351 18.59 -68.38 -18.74
C GLY A 351 18.15 -68.96 -17.39
N LEU A 352 17.29 -68.27 -16.65
CA LEU A 352 16.74 -68.77 -15.39
C LEU A 352 15.88 -70.02 -15.59
N LEU A 353 15.02 -70.06 -16.61
CA LEU A 353 14.23 -71.25 -16.97
C LEU A 353 15.13 -72.44 -17.37
N ALA A 354 16.23 -72.20 -18.09
CA ALA A 354 17.21 -73.22 -18.43
C ALA A 354 17.96 -73.77 -17.20
N VAL A 355 18.26 -72.91 -16.21
CA VAL A 355 18.88 -73.34 -14.94
C VAL A 355 17.89 -74.14 -14.08
N LEU A 356 16.64 -73.67 -13.95
CA LEU A 356 15.60 -74.36 -13.19
C LEU A 356 15.26 -75.73 -13.79
N SER A 357 15.04 -75.80 -15.10
CA SER A 357 14.80 -77.08 -15.79
C SER A 357 16.00 -78.04 -15.67
N ARG A 358 17.25 -77.56 -15.75
CA ARG A 358 18.44 -78.39 -15.47
C ARG A 358 18.49 -78.89 -14.03
N ARG A 359 18.09 -78.09 -13.03
CA ARG A 359 18.01 -78.54 -11.63
C ARG A 359 16.93 -79.61 -11.43
N VAL A 360 15.75 -79.45 -12.02
CA VAL A 360 14.67 -80.46 -11.98
C VAL A 360 15.09 -81.75 -12.68
N MET A 361 15.70 -81.65 -13.87
CA MET A 361 16.25 -82.80 -14.61
C MET A 361 17.35 -83.54 -13.81
N GLY A 362 18.19 -82.79 -13.08
CA GLY A 362 19.21 -83.34 -12.20
C GLY A 362 18.61 -84.04 -10.97
N HIS A 363 17.56 -83.48 -10.38
CA HIS A 363 16.82 -84.09 -9.27
C HIS A 363 16.18 -85.43 -9.68
N HIS A 364 15.62 -85.50 -10.89
CA HIS A 364 15.10 -86.76 -11.46
C HIS A 364 16.17 -87.84 -11.75
N ARG A 365 17.48 -87.51 -11.72
CA ARG A 365 18.55 -88.51 -11.82
C ARG A 365 19.04 -89.06 -10.47
N LEU A 366 18.64 -88.46 -9.35
CA LEU A 366 19.10 -88.86 -8.01
C LEU A 366 18.15 -89.82 -7.29
N PHE A 367 16.93 -90.03 -7.81
CA PHE A 367 15.97 -91.01 -7.31
C PHE A 367 15.70 -92.08 -8.37
N PRO A 368 16.28 -93.29 -8.25
CA PRO A 368 15.88 -94.41 -9.10
C PRO A 368 14.43 -94.82 -8.80
N PRO A 369 13.64 -95.29 -9.79
CA PRO A 369 12.28 -95.75 -9.55
C PRO A 369 12.26 -97.01 -8.68
N VAL A 370 11.37 -97.02 -7.68
CA VAL A 370 11.12 -98.18 -6.80
C VAL A 370 10.62 -99.37 -7.64
N PRO A 371 11.17 -100.59 -7.48
CA PRO A 371 10.85 -101.70 -8.38
C PRO A 371 9.66 -102.57 -7.93
N ARG A 372 9.01 -103.21 -8.92
CA ARG A 372 7.94 -104.24 -8.84
C ARG A 372 6.52 -103.66 -8.62
N VAL A 373 5.44 -104.28 -9.11
CA VAL A 373 5.22 -105.70 -9.47
C VAL A 373 4.86 -105.91 -10.95
N LYS A 374 5.10 -107.14 -11.44
CA LYS A 374 4.88 -107.59 -12.81
C LYS A 374 3.85 -108.72 -12.80
N ASP A 375 2.58 -108.38 -13.05
CA ASP A 375 1.55 -109.36 -13.33
C ASP A 375 1.25 -109.40 -14.83
N LYS A 376 1.24 -110.62 -15.37
CA LYS A 376 0.93 -110.91 -16.77
C LYS A 376 -0.50 -111.44 -16.84
N TRP A 377 -1.36 -110.82 -17.67
CA TRP A 377 -2.12 -111.59 -18.66
C TRP A 377 -2.62 -110.70 -19.79
N ASN A 378 -2.65 -111.23 -21.02
CA ASN A 378 -3.19 -110.55 -22.20
C ASN A 378 -4.71 -110.77 -22.28
N GLY A 379 -5.45 -109.70 -22.59
CA GLY A 379 -6.83 -109.75 -23.06
C GLY A 379 -7.05 -108.65 -24.09
N SER A 380 -7.61 -108.99 -25.26
CA SER A 380 -7.81 -108.08 -26.39
C SER A 380 -8.85 -106.99 -26.11
N PRO A 381 -8.77 -105.82 -26.77
CA PRO A 381 -9.78 -104.78 -26.65
C PRO A 381 -11.03 -105.17 -27.46
N THR A 382 -12.19 -105.17 -26.82
CA THR A 382 -13.48 -105.10 -27.53
C THR A 382 -14.46 -104.34 -26.66
N GLU A 383 -15.02 -103.28 -27.25
CA GLU A 383 -16.21 -102.50 -26.88
C GLU A 383 -16.77 -102.58 -25.45
N GLN A 384 -16.92 -101.42 -24.80
CA GLN A 384 -18.28 -100.96 -24.46
C GLN A 384 -18.37 -99.46 -24.11
N GLN A 385 -19.34 -98.83 -24.76
CA GLN A 385 -20.02 -97.58 -24.41
C GLN A 385 -20.81 -97.73 -23.09
N ILE A 386 -21.38 -96.62 -22.56
CA ILE A 386 -22.21 -96.40 -21.34
C ILE A 386 -21.41 -95.56 -20.33
N SER A 387 -21.53 -94.23 -20.24
CA SER A 387 -22.71 -93.34 -20.14
C SER A 387 -23.64 -93.71 -18.99
N TRP A 388 -23.51 -93.02 -17.84
CA TRP A 388 -24.67 -92.48 -17.10
C TRP A 388 -24.24 -91.31 -16.20
N GLU A 389 -24.96 -90.20 -16.37
CA GLU A 389 -25.08 -89.13 -15.37
C GLU A 389 -25.96 -89.62 -14.20
N VAL A 390 -26.13 -88.75 -13.19
CA VAL A 390 -27.32 -88.58 -12.31
C VAL A 390 -27.00 -88.49 -10.79
N LEU A 391 -26.98 -87.23 -10.34
CA LEU A 391 -27.62 -86.65 -9.14
C LEU A 391 -27.32 -87.20 -7.72
N THR A 392 -26.72 -86.32 -6.89
CA THR A 392 -27.18 -85.87 -5.53
C THR A 392 -27.39 -86.91 -4.40
N THR A 393 -27.25 -86.65 -3.09
CA THR A 393 -27.30 -85.41 -2.28
C THR A 393 -26.75 -85.69 -0.87
N GLY A 394 -26.44 -84.67 -0.06
CA GLY A 394 -26.18 -84.81 1.40
C GLY A 394 -25.04 -83.91 1.90
N ALA A 395 -25.24 -82.62 2.17
CA ALA A 395 -25.92 -82.04 3.35
C ALA A 395 -25.16 -82.26 4.68
N GLY A 396 -24.51 -81.21 5.21
CA GLY A 396 -23.62 -81.33 6.37
C GLY A 396 -23.05 -80.02 6.97
N LYS A 397 -23.89 -78.99 7.13
CA LYS A 397 -23.94 -77.94 8.20
C LYS A 397 -22.66 -77.45 8.93
N GLY A 398 -22.54 -76.13 9.09
CA GLY A 398 -21.63 -75.40 10.01
C GLY A 398 -21.00 -74.18 9.33
N ASP A 399 -21.60 -72.97 9.42
CA ASP A 399 -21.47 -71.97 10.52
C ASP A 399 -20.11 -71.23 10.48
N VAL A 400 -19.96 -69.91 10.65
CA VAL A 400 -20.88 -68.74 10.63
C VAL A 400 -20.02 -67.43 10.54
N GLU A 401 -20.65 -66.25 10.43
CA GLU A 401 -20.09 -64.87 10.34
C GLU A 401 -19.53 -64.44 8.96
N ASP A 402 -20.09 -63.47 8.23
CA ASP A 402 -20.53 -62.08 8.51
C ASP A 402 -19.42 -61.04 8.19
N VAL A 403 -19.61 -60.20 7.15
CA VAL A 403 -20.04 -58.76 7.25
C VAL A 403 -18.82 -57.83 7.01
N LEU A 404 -18.87 -56.65 6.36
CA LEU A 404 -19.95 -55.73 5.98
C LEU A 404 -19.63 -55.06 4.62
N THR A 405 -20.63 -54.90 3.74
CA THR A 405 -20.55 -54.04 2.53
C THR A 405 -21.09 -52.63 2.82
N VAL A 406 -20.35 -51.58 2.45
CA VAL A 406 -20.85 -50.18 2.39
C VAL A 406 -20.42 -49.61 1.03
N GLN A 407 -21.28 -49.64 0.02
CA GLN A 407 -22.38 -48.71 -0.26
C GLN A 407 -21.86 -47.38 -0.87
N GLU A 408 -21.98 -47.31 -2.19
CA GLU A 408 -21.77 -46.13 -3.02
C GLU A 408 -23.06 -45.29 -3.02
N VAL A 409 -22.95 -43.97 -2.85
CA VAL A 409 -24.08 -43.03 -2.99
C VAL A 409 -23.67 -41.87 -3.88
N THR A 410 -24.18 -41.89 -5.11
CA THR A 410 -24.14 -40.77 -6.04
C THR A 410 -25.28 -39.81 -5.73
N ALA A 411 -25.00 -38.52 -5.55
CA ALA A 411 -26.01 -37.46 -5.55
C ALA A 411 -25.49 -36.25 -6.31
N ALA A 412 -26.34 -35.74 -7.20
CA ALA A 412 -26.09 -34.60 -8.07
C ALA A 412 -26.82 -33.33 -7.52
N PRO A 413 -26.80 -32.18 -8.20
CA PRO A 413 -26.78 -30.87 -7.53
C PRO A 413 -28.17 -30.28 -7.27
N ASP A 414 -28.18 -29.23 -6.43
CA ASP A 414 -29.11 -28.11 -6.57
C ASP A 414 -28.49 -26.81 -6.01
N GLY A 415 -28.85 -25.67 -6.61
CA GLY A 415 -28.63 -24.32 -6.07
C GLY A 415 -29.90 -23.80 -5.37
N PRO A 416 -30.13 -22.48 -5.26
CA PRO A 416 -29.36 -21.34 -5.76
C PRO A 416 -28.33 -20.75 -4.78
#